data_AF-A0AAV9BDG1-F1
#
_entry.id   AF-A0AAV9BDG1-F1
#
_cell.length_a   1.000
_cell.length_b   1.000
_cell.length_c   1.000
_cell.angle_alpha   90.00
_cell.angle_beta   90.00
_cell.angle_gamma   90.00
#
_symmetry.space_group_name_H-M   'P 1'
#
loop_
_entity.id
_entity.type
_entity.pdbx_description
1 polymer ?
#
loop_
_entity_poly.entity_id
_entity_poly.type
_entity_poly.pdbx_seq_one_letter_code
_entity_poly.pdbx_strand_id
1 'polypeptide(L)'
;MSNILMLSFYDLPHYLKNCFLYCSAFPEDYLIKRKRIVRLWVAEGFIEERDGMTMEDIAEQYLNELVLRNLLHAGKRNNWERLKSFCMHDLVREMAISISKKQKFCSAQK
;
A
#
# COMPACT_ATOMS: atom_id res chain seq x y z
N MET A 1 1.48 -19.63 6.44
CA MET A 1 1.81 -18.19 6.38
C MET A 1 2.92 -17.91 7.37
N SER A 2 4.02 -17.31 6.91
CA SER A 2 5.22 -17.09 7.72
C SER A 2 4.94 -16.06 8.82
N ASN A 3 5.10 -16.43 10.10
CA ASN A 3 4.86 -15.54 11.25
C ASN A 3 5.58 -14.19 11.13
N ILE A 4 6.73 -14.15 10.46
CA ILE A 4 7.55 -12.95 10.27
C ILE A 4 6.82 -11.87 9.46
N LEU A 5 6.12 -12.25 8.38
CA LEU A 5 5.41 -11.26 7.56
C LEU A 5 4.25 -10.63 8.35
N MET A 6 3.54 -11.43 9.16
CA MET A 6 2.45 -10.91 10.00
C MET A 6 2.96 -9.89 11.02
N LEU A 7 4.14 -10.09 11.59
CA LEU A 7 4.78 -9.12 12.47
C LEU A 7 5.02 -7.79 11.74
N SER A 8 5.48 -7.82 10.49
CA SER A 8 5.67 -6.60 9.69
C SER A 8 4.38 -5.79 9.50
N PHE A 9 3.22 -6.46 9.44
CA PHE A 9 1.92 -5.78 9.42
C PHE A 9 1.51 -5.22 10.79
N TYR A 10 1.71 -5.99 11.86
CA TYR A 10 1.32 -5.54 13.20
C TYR A 10 2.17 -4.36 13.68
N ASP A 11 3.45 -4.34 13.33
CA ASP A 11 4.41 -3.25 13.60
C ASP A 11 4.20 -2.02 12.71
N LEU A 12 3.30 -2.11 11.73
CA LEU A 12 2.99 -1.00 10.84
C LEU A 12 2.20 0.07 11.62
N PRO A 13 2.56 1.36 11.52
CA PRO A 13 1.76 2.45 12.07
C PRO A 13 0.31 2.41 11.58
N HIS A 14 -0.63 2.81 12.44
CA HIS A 14 -2.07 2.73 12.14
C HIS A 14 -2.46 3.40 10.81
N TYR A 15 -1.92 4.60 10.56
CA TYR A 15 -2.20 5.39 9.36
C TYR A 15 -1.78 4.71 8.04
N LEU A 16 -0.86 3.73 8.08
CA LEU A 16 -0.45 2.98 6.88
C LEU A 16 -1.26 1.71 6.64
N LYS A 17 -1.98 1.19 7.65
CA LYS A 17 -2.61 -0.14 7.57
C LYS A 17 -3.65 -0.20 6.46
N ASN A 18 -4.53 0.80 6.37
CA ASN A 18 -5.57 0.85 5.34
C ASN A 18 -4.97 0.99 3.94
N CYS A 19 -3.96 1.84 3.78
CA CYS A 19 -3.23 2.01 2.52
C CYS A 19 -2.58 0.69 2.06
N PHE A 20 -1.93 -0.03 2.98
CA PHE A 20 -1.32 -1.34 2.73
C PHE A 20 -2.35 -2.39 2.34
N LEU A 21 -3.45 -2.52 3.11
CA LEU A 21 -4.49 -3.51 2.82
C LEU A 21 -5.17 -3.24 1.48
N TYR A 22 -5.38 -1.98 1.13
CA TYR A 22 -5.97 -1.61 -0.16
C TYR A 22 -5.12 -2.07 -1.36
N CYS A 23 -3.80 -2.04 -1.25
CA CYS A 23 -2.91 -2.55 -2.30
C CYS A 23 -3.12 -4.04 -2.61
N SER A 24 -3.62 -4.83 -1.65
CA SER A 24 -3.91 -6.26 -1.86
C SER A 24 -5.09 -6.52 -2.80
N ALA A 25 -5.94 -5.52 -3.04
CA ALA A 25 -7.07 -5.61 -3.96
C ALA A 25 -6.63 -5.64 -5.43
N PHE A 26 -5.40 -5.20 -5.73
CA PHE A 26 -4.84 -5.33 -7.07
C PHE A 26 -4.43 -6.78 -7.34
N PRO A 27 -4.48 -7.24 -8.60
CA PRO A 27 -3.99 -8.56 -8.97
C PRO A 27 -2.50 -8.74 -8.67
N GLU A 28 -2.07 -10.00 -8.66
CA GLU A 28 -0.66 -10.39 -8.64
C GLU A 28 0.09 -9.76 -9.83
N ASP A 29 1.36 -9.41 -9.62
CA ASP A 29 2.24 -8.72 -10.58
C ASP A 29 1.71 -7.41 -11.18
N TYR A 30 0.57 -6.90 -10.69
CA TYR A 30 -0.03 -5.70 -11.23
C TYR A 30 0.83 -4.47 -10.88
N LEU A 31 1.33 -3.80 -11.91
CA LEU A 31 2.09 -2.56 -11.77
C LEU A 31 1.17 -1.38 -11.48
N ILE A 32 0.93 -1.13 -10.20
CA ILE A 32 0.15 -0.01 -9.69
C ILE A 32 0.88 1.29 -9.98
N LYS A 33 0.28 2.18 -10.78
CA LYS A 33 0.87 3.50 -11.07
C LYS A 33 0.84 4.37 -9.81
N ARG A 34 1.98 5.04 -9.52
CA ARG A 34 2.17 5.94 -8.37
C ARG A 34 1.03 6.96 -8.20
N LYS A 35 0.78 7.76 -9.23
CA LYS A 35 -0.28 8.79 -9.20
C LYS A 35 -1.69 8.21 -9.01
N ARG A 36 -1.91 6.96 -9.44
CA ARG A 36 -3.22 6.30 -9.30
C ARG A 36 -3.45 5.89 -7.86
N ILE A 37 -2.48 5.23 -7.21
CA ILE A 37 -2.67 4.74 -5.84
C ILE A 37 -2.81 5.88 -4.84
N VAL A 38 -2.01 6.94 -5.00
CA VAL A 38 -2.12 8.16 -4.19
C VAL A 38 -3.52 8.74 -4.23
N ARG A 39 -4.08 8.94 -5.43
CA ARG A 39 -5.45 9.47 -5.59
C ARG A 39 -6.51 8.55 -5.01
N LEU A 40 -6.33 7.23 -5.14
CA LEU A 40 -7.27 6.27 -4.56
C LEU A 40 -7.26 6.35 -3.03
N TRP A 41 -6.09 6.38 -2.39
CA TRP A 41 -6.02 6.50 -0.94
C TRP A 41 -6.60 7.80 -0.41
N VAL A 42 -6.38 8.91 -1.11
CA VAL A 42 -7.00 10.20 -0.78
C VAL A 42 -8.53 10.11 -0.92
N ALA A 43 -9.04 9.53 -2.02
CA ALA A 43 -10.47 9.40 -2.26
C ALA A 43 -11.18 8.48 -1.24
N GLU A 44 -10.49 7.44 -0.77
CA GLU A 44 -11.00 6.53 0.27
C GLU A 44 -10.88 7.12 1.69
N GLY A 45 -10.26 8.30 1.84
CA GLY A 45 -10.10 8.97 3.13
C GLY A 45 -9.09 8.29 4.07
N PHE A 46 -8.11 7.55 3.51
CA PHE A 46 -7.10 6.85 4.32
C PHE A 46 -5.98 7.76 4.82
N ILE A 47 -5.89 8.97 4.29
CA ILE A 47 -4.81 9.91 4.57
C ILE A 47 -5.24 10.84 5.70
N GLU A 48 -4.40 10.96 6.72
CA GLU A 48 -4.63 11.90 7.83
C GLU A 48 -4.12 13.28 7.42
N GLU A 49 -4.91 14.33 7.73
CA GLU A 49 -4.49 15.72 7.51
C GLU A 49 -3.28 16.07 8.38
N ARG A 50 -2.32 16.81 7.82
CA ARG A 50 -1.15 17.34 8.52
C ARG A 50 -0.90 18.78 8.09
N ASP A 51 -0.65 19.65 9.06
CA ASP A 51 -0.45 21.07 8.80
C ASP A 51 0.67 21.33 7.80
N GLY A 52 0.37 22.16 6.79
CA GLY A 52 1.33 22.59 5.77
C GLY A 52 1.62 21.56 4.67
N MET A 53 0.86 20.46 4.57
CA MET A 53 1.00 19.46 3.50
C MET A 53 -0.32 19.17 2.81
N THR A 54 -0.28 18.86 1.51
CA THR A 54 -1.46 18.36 0.80
C THR A 54 -1.68 16.88 1.12
N MET A 55 -2.93 16.40 0.96
CA MET A 55 -3.25 14.98 1.15
C MET A 55 -2.45 14.09 0.20
N GLU A 56 -2.19 14.56 -1.02
CA GLU A 56 -1.33 13.87 -1.98
C GLU A 56 0.12 13.79 -1.50
N ASP A 57 0.67 14.84 -0.88
CA ASP A 57 2.04 14.82 -0.34
C ASP A 57 2.17 13.80 0.80
N ILE A 58 1.17 13.73 1.67
CA ILE A 58 1.14 12.78 2.79
C ILE A 58 0.98 11.35 2.26
N ALA A 59 0.09 11.13 1.28
CA ALA A 59 -0.07 9.83 0.62
C ALA A 59 1.22 9.37 -0.06
N GLU A 60 1.98 10.28 -0.67
CA GLU A 60 3.27 9.98 -1.26
C GLU A 60 4.31 9.58 -0.21
N GLN A 61 4.29 10.20 0.98
CA GLN A 61 5.12 9.76 2.11
C GLN A 61 4.74 8.34 2.55
N TYR A 62 3.44 8.06 2.68
CA TYR A 62 2.95 6.74 3.08
C TYR A 62 3.40 5.66 2.09
N LEU A 63 3.31 5.97 0.79
CA LEU A 63 3.77 5.07 -0.27
C LEU A 63 5.27 4.79 -0.17
N ASN A 64 6.08 5.83 0.06
CA ASN A 64 7.52 5.68 0.23
C ASN A 64 7.86 4.84 1.48
N GLU A 65 7.14 5.04 2.60
CA GLU A 65 7.33 4.24 3.82
C GLU A 65 7.02 2.76 3.61
N LEU A 66 5.94 2.43 2.91
CA LEU A 66 5.61 1.03 2.58
C LEU A 66 6.69 0.38 1.71
N VAL A 67 7.31 1.14 0.80
CA VAL A 67 8.44 0.67 -0.02
C VAL A 67 9.71 0.49 0.83
N LEU A 68 10.02 1.44 1.71
CA LEU A 68 11.17 1.34 2.62
C LEU A 68 11.07 0.14 3.57
N ARG A 69 9.84 -0.23 3.95
CA ARG A 69 9.56 -1.42 4.76
C ARG A 69 9.53 -2.73 3.95
N ASN A 70 9.84 -2.69 2.65
CA ASN A 70 9.77 -3.81 1.71
C ASN A 70 8.37 -4.46 1.61
N LEU A 71 7.31 -3.72 1.94
CA LEU A 71 5.92 -4.17 1.81
C LEU A 71 5.35 -3.93 0.40
N LEU A 72 5.99 -3.04 -0.35
CA LEU A 72 5.75 -2.81 -1.77
C LEU A 72 7.07 -2.83 -2.52
N HIS A 73 7.09 -3.54 -3.65
CA HIS A 73 8.24 -3.59 -4.54
C HIS A 73 8.21 -2.43 -5.54
N ALA A 74 9.37 -1.82 -5.74
CA ALA A 74 9.58 -0.83 -6.77
C ALA A 74 9.54 -1.48 -8.16
N GLY A 75 8.58 -1.09 -8.99
CA GLY A 75 8.51 -1.53 -10.39
C GLY A 75 9.34 -0.64 -11.31
N LYS A 76 8.70 -0.02 -12.29
CA LYS A 76 9.39 0.80 -13.29
C LYS A 76 9.83 2.14 -12.73
N ARG A 77 11.05 2.56 -13.05
CA ARG A 77 11.56 3.94 -12.90
C ARG A 77 11.38 4.71 -14.21
N ASN A 78 11.33 6.03 -14.11
CA ASN A 78 11.42 6.91 -15.29
C ASN A 78 12.89 7.25 -15.59
N ASN A 79 13.11 8.00 -16.67
CA ASN A 79 14.44 8.45 -17.11
C ASN A 79 15.16 9.36 -16.10
N TRP A 80 14.49 9.75 -15.01
CA TRP A 80 15.04 10.54 -13.90
C TRP A 80 15.11 9.73 -12.60
N GLU A 81 15.16 8.40 -12.69
CA GLU A 81 15.23 7.46 -11.56
C GLU A 81 14.06 7.51 -10.57
N ARG A 82 12.96 8.21 -10.89
CA ARG A 82 11.78 8.27 -10.03
C ARG A 82 10.88 7.06 -10.27
N LEU A 83 10.47 6.43 -9.17
CA LEU A 83 9.53 5.31 -9.18
C LEU A 83 8.19 5.73 -9.80
N LYS A 84 7.79 5.05 -10.87
CA LYS A 84 6.51 5.26 -11.58
C LYS A 84 5.43 4.25 -11.20
N SER A 85 5.84 3.05 -10.81
CA SER A 85 4.91 1.99 -10.45
C SER A 85 5.45 1.10 -9.35
N PHE A 86 4.54 0.41 -8.68
CA PHE A 86 4.81 -0.50 -7.58
C PHE A 86 3.99 -1.77 -7.77
N CYS A 87 4.46 -2.88 -7.22
CA CYS A 87 3.68 -4.10 -7.09
C CYS A 87 3.82 -4.64 -5.66
N MET A 88 2.86 -5.45 -5.23
CA MET A 88 2.95 -6.18 -3.97
C MET A 88 3.43 -7.59 -4.28
N HIS A 89 4.50 -8.03 -3.62
CA HIS A 89 4.99 -9.41 -3.74
C HIS A 89 3.91 -10.42 -3.31
N ASP A 90 3.86 -11.57 -3.96
CA ASP A 90 2.77 -12.55 -3.83
C ASP A 90 2.58 -13.00 -2.37
N LEU A 91 3.67 -13.30 -1.67
CA LEU A 91 3.64 -13.68 -0.25
C LEU A 91 3.10 -12.56 0.66
N VAL A 92 3.45 -11.31 0.37
CA VAL A 92 2.97 -10.14 1.13
C VAL A 92 1.49 -9.90 0.80
N ARG A 93 1.10 -10.09 -0.45
CA ARG A 93 -0.27 -9.96 -0.94
C ARG A 93 -1.19 -11.02 -0.33
N GLU A 94 -0.80 -12.29 -0.33
CA GLU A 94 -1.56 -13.38 0.30
C GLU A 94 -1.79 -13.10 1.79
N MET A 95 -0.77 -12.61 2.49
CA MET A 95 -0.91 -12.18 3.87
C MET A 95 -1.90 -11.02 3.99
N ALA A 96 -1.74 -9.97 3.19
CA ALA A 96 -2.62 -8.80 3.24
C ALA A 96 -4.09 -9.17 2.94
N ILE A 97 -4.34 -10.08 1.98
CA ILE A 97 -5.68 -10.64 1.70
C ILE A 97 -6.23 -11.39 2.91
N SER A 98 -5.41 -12.23 3.55
CA SER A 98 -5.81 -12.96 4.77
C SER A 98 -6.23 -12.02 5.90
N ILE A 99 -5.47 -10.94 6.10
CA ILE A 99 -5.76 -9.92 7.11
C ILE A 99 -7.00 -9.12 6.73
N SER A 100 -7.12 -8.69 5.46
CA SER A 100 -8.28 -7.96 4.93
C SER A 100 -9.58 -8.74 5.12
N LYS A 101 -9.58 -10.07 4.87
CA LYS A 101 -10.72 -10.95 5.15
C LYS A 101 -11.07 -11.01 6.64
N LYS A 102 -10.07 -11.18 7.51
CA LYS A 102 -10.28 -11.21 8.97
C LYS A 102 -10.85 -9.90 9.51
N GLN A 103 -10.44 -8.77 8.93
CA GLN A 103 -10.86 -7.43 9.33
C GLN A 103 -12.12 -6.93 8.58
N LYS A 104 -12.65 -7.71 7.63
CA LYS A 104 -13.76 -7.31 6.74
C LYS A 104 -13.47 -6.00 5.98
N PHE A 105 -12.20 -5.76 5.64
CA PHE A 105 -11.73 -4.51 5.04
C PHE A 105 -12.17 -4.35 3.58
N CYS A 106 -11.98 -5.37 2.73
CA CYS A 106 -12.54 -5.42 1.38
C CYS A 106 -13.61 -6.51 1.30
N SER A 107 -14.88 -6.12 1.24
CA SER A 107 -16.02 -7.03 1.09
C SER A 107 -16.36 -7.38 -0.37
N ALA A 108 -15.56 -6.92 -1.34
CA ALA A 108 -15.75 -7.26 -2.75
C ALA A 108 -14.99 -8.54 -3.12
N GLN A 109 -15.60 -9.69 -2.84
CA GLN A 109 -15.31 -10.94 -3.54
C GLN A 109 -16.63 -11.47 -4.10
N LYS A 110 -16.87 -11.21 -5.39
CA LYS A 110 -17.74 -12.03 -6.23
C LYS A 110 -16.87 -12.64 -7.32
#